data_AF-A0A0K9YWT9-F1
#
_entry.id   AF-A0A0K9YWT9-F1
#
_cell.length_a   1.000
_cell.length_b   1.000
_cell.length_c   1.000
_cell.angle_alpha   90.00
_cell.angle_beta   90.00
_cell.angle_gamma   90.00
#
_symmetry.space_group_name_H-M   'P 1'
#
loop_
_entity.id
_entity.type
_entity.pdbx_description
1 polymer ?
#
loop_
_entity_poly.entity_id
_entity_poly.type
_entity_poly.pdbx_seq_one_letter_code
_entity_poly.pdbx_strand_id
1 'polypeptide(L)'
;MRNRISILVLILMILSVISVPAGETTAAQDPLEEIAQMDQEILGLHQTLAFFQFVASRKGNDKLADQILQQTSTYFERAKELHLQQPTTDEQFLAQKEQIKQLQDQYEQAVEGYWSGLLPELGPKSAVPNQQAKGKASVLAIDPAIDPFEPNDDFATSYPITSGNYYESKLSTSTDKDIYRFDSGSLTGLLTVTLTVPKTKDYDLLVTEGPNNIVDFSMTDQLGGEETVSFQVKANTTYYITVFSFNKHFSTTDSYWLRLDKVTNIMNAASPIDVSLPLGESPAYKFTAPVTGTYRFYTGPYGGFGATTDTALFLFSDEKLSALLDFNDDAVDGSLFSEMKVNLTAGVSYYVYLTSADKTKGVHARLTAALDTKATVTSATIRESTANDGTITDKQIVTLGAGTFSTDVAASVTVNNLPAGLQPSVTRTGNQQLTVQFGGKALAHESKHSVQNVTITIPKAKVAGVDADLVTNPFAISFTDTESLYVTTPQDINLAAGAKKIVKLTAPASGSFDILTGYYGGNSAEGTSDTWLGVYEDYAQTNLLAANDDGGQPPFSKITLPLQKGKDYYVVLAGGSNNAVHARLSARYLGVEYVYNAKGQLVQIKQNGTILTEFTYDGNGNLIKRQVHQ
;
A
#
# COMPACT_ATOMS: atom_id res chain seq x y z
N MET A 1 -42.15 21.92 20.59
CA MET A 1 -42.62 21.27 21.83
C MET A 1 -44.15 21.25 21.85
N ARG A 2 -44.74 20.19 21.28
CA ARG A 2 -46.12 19.74 21.47
C ARG A 2 -45.98 18.22 21.57
N ASN A 3 -46.50 17.64 22.65
CA ASN A 3 -46.24 16.29 23.13
C ASN A 3 -46.10 15.24 22.02
N ARG A 4 -44.85 14.83 21.74
CA ARG A 4 -44.58 13.51 21.15
C ARG A 4 -44.94 12.50 22.23
N ILE A 5 -46.12 11.89 22.12
CA ILE A 5 -46.38 10.64 22.84
C ILE A 5 -45.45 9.62 22.17
N SER A 6 -44.27 9.42 22.75
CA SER A 6 -43.48 8.22 22.50
C SER A 6 -44.33 7.04 22.95
N ILE A 7 -45.09 6.45 22.03
CA ILE A 7 -45.61 5.10 22.20
C ILE A 7 -44.41 4.19 22.03
N LEU A 8 -43.77 3.93 23.16
CA LEU A 8 -42.76 2.91 23.35
C LEU A 8 -43.35 1.59 22.85
N VAL A 9 -42.73 1.00 21.84
CA VAL A 9 -43.03 -0.32 21.30
C VAL A 9 -43.02 -1.32 22.46
N LEU A 10 -44.21 -1.75 22.91
CA LEU A 10 -44.36 -2.89 23.79
C LEU A 10 -44.23 -4.14 22.92
N ILE A 11 -43.01 -4.68 22.88
CA ILE A 11 -42.68 -5.99 22.28
C ILE A 11 -43.59 -7.04 22.93
N LEU A 12 -44.58 -7.54 22.19
CA LEU A 12 -45.20 -8.82 22.54
C LEU A 12 -44.21 -9.92 22.14
N MET A 13 -43.43 -10.40 23.12
CA MET A 13 -42.68 -11.65 23.02
C MET A 13 -43.67 -12.80 22.85
N ILE A 14 -43.87 -13.32 21.63
CA ILE A 14 -44.04 -14.76 21.39
C ILE A 14 -43.43 -15.09 20.03
N LEU A 15 -42.19 -15.59 20.03
CA LEU A 15 -41.70 -16.48 18.98
C LEU A 15 -40.70 -17.43 19.61
N SER A 16 -41.21 -18.54 20.11
CA SER A 16 -40.43 -19.73 20.39
C SER A 16 -39.81 -20.22 19.10
N VAL A 17 -38.48 -20.15 19.02
CA VAL A 17 -37.70 -20.79 17.97
C VAL A 17 -37.91 -22.30 18.09
N ILE A 18 -38.63 -22.90 17.14
CA ILE A 18 -38.57 -24.33 16.89
C ILE A 18 -37.99 -24.51 15.49
N SER A 19 -36.70 -24.85 15.45
CA SER A 19 -36.04 -25.37 14.26
C SER A 19 -36.48 -26.81 14.03
N VAL A 20 -37.12 -27.10 12.89
CA VAL A 20 -37.34 -28.46 12.39
C VAL A 20 -36.66 -28.57 11.02
N PRO A 21 -35.88 -29.64 10.76
CA PRO A 21 -35.14 -29.78 9.52
C PRO A 21 -36.05 -30.19 8.35
N ALA A 22 -35.66 -29.75 7.16
CA ALA A 22 -36.34 -29.94 5.90
C ALA A 22 -36.59 -31.43 5.55
N GLY A 23 -37.85 -31.73 5.22
CA GLY A 23 -38.25 -32.92 4.48
C GLY A 23 -39.28 -32.49 3.42
N GLU A 24 -38.95 -32.71 2.15
CA GLU A 24 -39.81 -32.39 1.01
C GLU A 24 -41.09 -33.24 1.01
N THR A 25 -42.22 -32.58 1.23
CA THR A 25 -43.53 -33.01 0.72
C THR A 25 -44.33 -31.77 0.39
N THR A 26 -44.94 -31.71 -0.80
CA THR A 26 -45.92 -30.69 -1.18
C THR A 26 -47.10 -30.70 -0.20
N ALA A 27 -47.04 -29.86 0.83
CA ALA A 27 -48.05 -29.72 1.88
C ALA A 27 -48.76 -28.37 1.71
N ALA A 28 -50.07 -28.33 1.96
CA ALA A 28 -50.81 -27.07 2.10
C ALA A 28 -50.09 -26.18 3.14
N GLN A 29 -49.88 -24.89 2.82
CA GLN A 29 -49.23 -23.93 3.71
C GLN A 29 -49.88 -23.96 5.11
N ASP A 30 -49.04 -23.96 6.15
CA ASP A 30 -49.47 -23.96 7.55
C ASP A 30 -50.24 -22.66 7.85
N PRO A 31 -51.52 -22.72 8.30
CA PRO A 31 -52.31 -21.54 8.63
C PRO A 31 -51.61 -20.58 9.60
N LEU A 32 -50.76 -21.08 10.50
CA LEU A 32 -49.97 -20.26 11.43
C LEU A 32 -48.90 -19.42 10.72
N GLU A 33 -48.25 -19.97 9.69
CA GLU A 33 -47.23 -19.26 8.92
C GLU A 33 -47.87 -18.11 8.12
N GLU A 34 -49.04 -18.36 7.53
CA GLU A 34 -49.79 -17.32 6.81
C GLU A 34 -50.33 -16.22 7.76
N ILE A 35 -50.83 -16.59 8.95
CA ILE A 35 -51.24 -15.61 9.97
C ILE A 35 -50.05 -14.74 10.39
N ALA A 36 -48.88 -15.36 10.65
CA ALA A 36 -47.68 -14.61 11.00
C ALA A 36 -47.23 -13.65 9.89
N GLN A 37 -47.43 -14.01 8.62
CA GLN A 37 -47.18 -13.12 7.48
C GLN A 37 -48.16 -11.93 7.46
N MET A 38 -49.46 -12.20 7.64
CA MET A 38 -50.48 -11.16 7.71
C MET A 38 -50.25 -10.19 8.87
N ASP A 39 -49.76 -10.66 10.01
CA ASP A 39 -49.42 -9.82 11.15
C ASP A 39 -48.32 -8.81 10.81
N GLN A 40 -47.31 -9.24 10.06
CA GLN A 40 -46.26 -8.33 9.59
C GLN A 40 -46.80 -7.27 8.63
N GLU A 41 -47.71 -7.65 7.74
CA GLU A 41 -48.37 -6.73 6.80
C GLU A 41 -49.27 -5.73 7.54
N ILE A 42 -50.06 -6.18 8.51
CA ILE A 42 -50.91 -5.31 9.35
C ILE A 42 -50.06 -4.32 10.15
N LEU A 43 -48.91 -4.74 10.69
CA LEU A 43 -47.99 -3.83 11.39
C LEU A 43 -47.46 -2.74 10.45
N GLY A 44 -47.09 -3.08 9.21
CA GLY A 44 -46.68 -2.10 8.19
C GLY A 44 -47.80 -1.15 7.77
N LEU A 45 -49.03 -1.66 7.64
CA LEU A 45 -50.20 -0.82 7.34
C LEU A 45 -50.54 0.12 8.51
N HIS A 46 -50.37 -0.33 9.75
CA HIS A 46 -50.53 0.51 10.94
C HIS A 46 -49.52 1.67 10.96
N GLN A 47 -48.25 1.40 10.63
CA GLN A 47 -47.22 2.45 10.49
C GLN A 47 -47.58 3.45 9.39
N THR A 48 -48.06 2.95 8.24
CA THR A 48 -48.52 3.79 7.13
C THR A 48 -49.68 4.71 7.52
N LEU A 49 -50.65 4.25 8.33
CA LEU A 49 -51.72 5.12 8.83
C LEU A 49 -51.19 6.19 9.80
N ALA A 50 -50.22 5.88 10.65
CA ALA A 50 -49.57 6.87 11.52
C ALA A 50 -48.86 7.97 10.72
N PHE A 51 -48.22 7.61 9.59
CA PHE A 51 -47.71 8.60 8.64
C PHE A 51 -48.82 9.50 8.08
N PHE A 52 -49.94 8.95 7.66
CA PHE A 52 -51.04 9.79 7.15
C PHE A 52 -51.68 10.69 8.19
N GLN A 53 -51.74 10.24 9.44
CA GLN A 53 -52.12 11.10 10.56
C GLN A 53 -51.18 12.31 10.64
N PHE A 54 -49.87 12.07 10.58
CA PHE A 54 -48.86 13.14 10.57
C PHE A 54 -49.06 14.09 9.38
N VAL A 55 -49.18 13.56 8.17
CA VAL A 55 -49.42 14.34 6.94
C VAL A 55 -50.68 15.20 7.06
N ALA A 56 -51.80 14.63 7.54
CA ALA A 56 -53.06 15.36 7.71
C ALA A 56 -52.89 16.57 8.64
N SER A 57 -52.18 16.40 9.76
CA SER A 57 -51.88 17.50 10.68
C SER A 57 -50.91 18.52 10.06
N ARG A 58 -49.86 18.09 9.34
CA ARG A 58 -48.92 18.97 8.64
C ARG A 58 -49.60 19.80 7.53
N LYS A 59 -50.66 19.27 6.91
CA LYS A 59 -51.56 20.00 5.98
C LYS A 59 -52.60 20.89 6.69
N GLY A 60 -52.60 20.96 8.02
CA GLY A 60 -53.52 21.76 8.82
C GLY A 60 -54.92 21.15 9.00
N ASN A 61 -55.10 19.86 8.70
CA ASN A 61 -56.37 19.15 8.84
C ASN A 61 -56.38 18.27 10.10
N ASP A 62 -56.32 18.91 11.28
CA ASP A 62 -56.26 18.22 12.57
C ASP A 62 -57.47 17.30 12.82
N LYS A 63 -58.66 17.66 12.29
CA LYS A 63 -59.86 16.79 12.38
C LYS A 63 -59.66 15.45 11.68
N LEU A 64 -59.07 15.48 10.48
CA LEU A 64 -58.78 14.26 9.74
C LEU A 64 -57.66 13.45 10.41
N ALA A 65 -56.66 14.13 10.98
CA ALA A 65 -55.63 13.47 11.77
C ALA A 65 -56.24 12.71 12.97
N ASP A 66 -57.15 13.34 13.72
CA ASP A 66 -57.87 12.70 14.82
C ASP A 66 -58.72 11.50 14.35
N GLN A 67 -59.36 11.61 13.18
CA GLN A 67 -60.11 10.50 12.57
C GLN A 67 -59.21 9.31 12.22
N ILE A 68 -58.05 9.56 11.60
CA ILE A 68 -57.07 8.52 11.26
C ILE A 68 -56.57 7.85 12.53
N LEU A 69 -56.27 8.62 13.58
CA LEU A 69 -55.82 8.08 14.87
C LEU A 69 -56.87 7.15 15.51
N GLN A 70 -58.14 7.57 15.50
CA GLN A 70 -59.23 6.77 16.04
C GLN A 70 -59.46 5.48 15.24
N GLN A 71 -59.41 5.57 13.90
CA GLN A 71 -59.51 4.40 13.02
C GLN A 71 -58.36 3.42 13.27
N THR A 72 -57.13 3.93 13.32
CA THR A 72 -55.91 3.15 13.57
C THR A 72 -55.97 2.42 14.91
N SER A 73 -56.45 3.10 15.96
CA SER A 73 -56.63 2.51 17.30
C SER A 73 -57.69 1.41 17.30
N THR A 74 -58.79 1.61 16.55
CA THR A 74 -59.87 0.63 16.43
C THR A 74 -59.39 -0.63 15.72
N TYR A 75 -58.66 -0.48 14.62
CA TYR A 75 -58.10 -1.62 13.90
C TYR A 75 -57.08 -2.39 14.73
N PHE A 76 -56.23 -1.69 15.49
CA PHE A 76 -55.23 -2.34 16.35
C PHE A 76 -55.87 -3.16 17.48
N GLU A 77 -56.89 -2.63 18.18
CA GLU A 77 -57.59 -3.42 19.20
C GLU A 77 -58.31 -4.62 18.59
N ARG A 78 -58.88 -4.49 17.37
CA ARG A 78 -59.49 -5.64 16.67
C ARG A 78 -58.47 -6.70 16.30
N ALA A 79 -57.27 -6.33 15.83
CA ALA A 79 -56.19 -7.27 15.55
C ALA A 79 -55.80 -8.05 16.82
N LYS A 80 -55.70 -7.35 17.97
CA LYS A 80 -55.40 -7.95 19.26
C LYS A 80 -56.51 -8.89 19.74
N GLU A 81 -57.78 -8.53 19.58
CA GLU A 81 -58.91 -9.39 19.92
C GLU A 81 -58.92 -10.68 19.09
N LEU A 82 -58.62 -10.59 17.79
CA LEU A 82 -58.50 -11.76 16.91
C LEU A 82 -57.42 -12.72 17.41
N HIS A 83 -56.28 -12.21 17.88
CA HIS A 83 -55.16 -13.02 18.41
C HIS A 83 -55.39 -13.59 19.82
N LEU A 84 -56.33 -13.04 20.58
CA LEU A 84 -56.72 -13.60 21.89
C LEU A 84 -57.58 -14.86 21.77
N GLN A 85 -58.18 -15.09 20.59
CA GLN A 85 -58.85 -16.35 20.30
C GLN A 85 -57.78 -17.44 20.27
N GLN A 86 -57.90 -18.44 21.16
CA GLN A 86 -56.97 -19.58 21.23
C GLN A 86 -57.58 -20.77 20.47
N PRO A 87 -57.45 -20.84 19.13
CA PRO A 87 -58.00 -21.96 18.37
C PRO A 87 -57.33 -23.28 18.75
N THR A 88 -58.13 -24.34 18.76
CA THR A 88 -57.70 -25.71 19.11
C THR A 88 -58.01 -26.72 18.00
N THR A 89 -58.68 -26.29 16.93
CA THR A 89 -59.04 -27.11 15.77
C THR A 89 -58.70 -26.39 14.46
N ASP A 90 -58.45 -27.14 13.38
CA ASP A 90 -58.11 -26.60 12.06
C ASP A 90 -59.18 -25.64 11.52
N GLU A 91 -60.46 -25.92 11.78
CA GLU A 91 -61.59 -25.07 11.40
C GLU A 91 -61.56 -23.72 12.13
N GLN A 92 -61.14 -23.71 13.41
CA GLN A 92 -60.98 -22.47 14.18
C GLN A 92 -59.76 -21.65 13.71
N PHE A 93 -58.65 -22.31 13.35
CA PHE A 93 -57.49 -21.65 12.75
C PHE A 93 -57.85 -21.01 11.40
N LEU A 94 -58.59 -21.72 10.55
CA LEU A 94 -59.02 -21.19 9.25
C LEU A 94 -59.99 -20.01 9.40
N ALA A 95 -60.89 -20.07 10.39
CA ALA A 95 -61.81 -18.96 10.68
C ALA A 95 -61.08 -17.72 11.21
N GLN A 96 -60.11 -17.89 12.13
CA GLN A 96 -59.28 -16.79 12.63
C GLN A 96 -58.47 -16.15 11.50
N LYS A 97 -57.85 -16.98 10.66
CA LYS A 97 -57.11 -16.55 9.47
C LYS A 97 -57.98 -15.66 8.55
N GLU A 98 -59.19 -16.10 8.23
CA GLU A 98 -60.12 -15.33 7.39
C GLU A 98 -60.52 -13.99 8.02
N GLN A 99 -60.71 -13.94 9.34
CA GLN A 99 -61.01 -12.69 10.05
C GLN A 99 -59.82 -11.72 10.06
N ILE A 100 -58.60 -12.23 10.19
CA ILE A 100 -57.37 -11.43 10.09
C ILE A 100 -57.21 -10.90 8.67
N LYS A 101 -57.47 -11.73 7.65
CA LYS A 101 -57.43 -11.29 6.25
C LYS A 101 -58.44 -10.18 5.96
N GLN A 102 -59.67 -10.30 6.46
CA GLN A 102 -60.67 -9.23 6.34
C GLN A 102 -60.23 -7.93 7.03
N LEU A 103 -59.55 -8.01 8.17
CA LEU A 103 -59.02 -6.84 8.84
C LEU A 103 -57.87 -6.20 8.03
N GLN A 104 -56.97 -7.01 7.49
CA GLN A 104 -55.92 -6.56 6.59
C GLN A 104 -56.50 -5.81 5.38
N ASP A 105 -57.51 -6.37 4.71
CA ASP A 105 -58.15 -5.73 3.56
C ASP A 105 -58.78 -4.36 3.93
N GLN A 106 -59.30 -4.22 5.17
CA GLN A 106 -59.80 -2.95 5.69
C GLN A 106 -58.70 -1.91 5.95
N TYR A 107 -57.52 -2.36 6.37
CA TYR A 107 -56.33 -1.50 6.45
C TYR A 107 -55.91 -1.04 5.06
N GLU A 108 -55.76 -1.96 4.12
CA GLU A 108 -55.33 -1.68 2.74
C GLU A 108 -56.25 -0.67 2.06
N GLN A 109 -57.57 -0.87 2.16
CA GLN A 109 -58.56 0.06 1.60
C GLN A 109 -58.47 1.46 2.21
N ALA A 110 -58.24 1.55 3.52
CA ALA A 110 -58.07 2.85 4.19
C ALA A 110 -56.78 3.55 3.72
N VAL A 111 -55.66 2.82 3.67
CA VAL A 111 -54.36 3.31 3.20
C VAL A 111 -54.45 3.80 1.75
N GLU A 112 -55.08 3.05 0.85
CA GLU A 112 -55.28 3.46 -0.56
C GLU A 112 -56.07 4.78 -0.67
N GLY A 113 -57.12 4.93 0.16
CA GLY A 113 -57.90 6.16 0.24
C GLY A 113 -57.06 7.36 0.69
N TYR A 114 -56.16 7.17 1.67
CA TYR A 114 -55.29 8.25 2.16
C TYR A 114 -54.17 8.59 1.19
N TRP A 115 -53.57 7.61 0.49
CA TRP A 115 -52.65 7.88 -0.61
C TRP A 115 -53.31 8.77 -1.66
N SER A 116 -54.50 8.38 -2.12
CA SER A 116 -55.24 9.11 -3.15
C SER A 116 -55.67 10.52 -2.72
N GLY A 117 -56.04 10.69 -1.44
CA GLY A 117 -56.64 11.92 -0.93
C GLY A 117 -55.65 12.92 -0.31
N LEU A 118 -54.58 12.45 0.33
CA LEU A 118 -53.65 13.31 1.07
C LEU A 118 -52.34 13.53 0.35
N LEU A 119 -51.79 12.53 -0.32
CA LEU A 119 -50.43 12.61 -0.88
C LEU A 119 -50.26 11.76 -2.15
N PRO A 120 -51.09 12.00 -3.18
CA PRO A 120 -51.11 11.17 -4.40
C PRO A 120 -49.79 11.22 -5.18
N GLU A 121 -48.94 12.23 -4.95
CA GLU A 121 -47.65 12.36 -5.61
C GLU A 121 -46.58 11.35 -5.18
N LEU A 122 -46.64 10.83 -3.94
CA LEU A 122 -45.74 9.78 -3.44
C LEU A 122 -46.40 8.40 -3.40
N GLY A 123 -47.71 8.34 -3.68
CA GLY A 123 -48.44 7.08 -3.64
C GLY A 123 -47.95 6.09 -4.71
N PRO A 124 -48.06 4.78 -4.42
CA PRO A 124 -47.78 3.75 -5.41
C PRO A 124 -48.72 3.91 -6.61
N LYS A 125 -48.19 4.37 -7.74
CA LYS A 125 -48.95 4.41 -8.99
C LYS A 125 -49.15 2.97 -9.47
N SER A 126 -50.39 2.55 -9.65
CA SER A 126 -50.70 1.29 -10.33
C SER A 126 -49.99 1.26 -11.68
N ALA A 127 -49.22 0.20 -11.93
CA ALA A 127 -48.53 -0.01 -13.19
C ALA A 127 -49.54 0.05 -14.35
N VAL A 128 -49.53 1.13 -15.12
CA VAL A 128 -50.21 1.16 -16.41
C VAL A 128 -49.40 0.27 -17.35
N PRO A 129 -49.99 -0.71 -18.05
CA PRO A 129 -49.26 -1.52 -19.02
C PRO A 129 -48.65 -0.63 -20.11
N ASN A 130 -47.32 -0.72 -20.25
CA ASN A 130 -46.47 -0.18 -21.31
C ASN A 130 -47.22 0.38 -22.55
N GLN A 131 -47.24 1.70 -22.69
CA GLN A 131 -47.14 2.29 -24.02
C GLN A 131 -45.67 2.60 -24.28
N GLN A 132 -45.08 1.84 -25.21
CA GLN A 132 -43.73 2.06 -25.72
C GLN A 132 -43.57 3.49 -26.25
N ALA A 133 -42.95 4.38 -25.48
CA ALA A 133 -42.37 5.60 -26.02
C ALA A 133 -40.93 5.29 -26.46
N LYS A 134 -40.79 4.71 -27.67
CA LYS A 134 -39.52 4.77 -28.41
C LYS A 134 -39.31 6.21 -28.91
N GLY A 135 -38.80 7.07 -28.04
CA GLY A 135 -38.29 8.40 -28.39
C GLY A 135 -36.77 8.34 -28.51
N LYS A 136 -36.25 8.59 -29.71
CA LYS A 136 -34.79 8.67 -29.99
C LYS A 136 -34.14 9.74 -29.11
N ALA A 137 -33.07 9.37 -28.42
CA ALA A 137 -32.17 10.32 -27.77
C ALA A 137 -31.59 11.27 -28.82
N SER A 138 -31.99 12.54 -28.76
CA SER A 138 -31.27 13.63 -29.42
C SER A 138 -30.12 14.05 -28.51
N VAL A 139 -28.90 14.05 -29.04
CA VAL A 139 -27.72 14.62 -28.39
C VAL A 139 -27.95 16.12 -28.26
N LEU A 140 -28.23 16.59 -27.04
CA LEU A 140 -28.25 18.00 -26.67
C LEU A 140 -27.19 18.24 -25.59
N ALA A 141 -26.58 19.41 -25.65
CA ALA A 141 -25.47 19.83 -24.80
C ALA A 141 -25.78 19.64 -23.31
N ILE A 142 -24.79 19.15 -22.58
CA ILE A 142 -24.83 18.82 -21.14
C ILE A 142 -25.08 20.11 -20.35
N ASP A 143 -26.29 20.27 -19.80
CA ASP A 143 -26.72 21.39 -18.96
C ASP A 143 -26.14 21.21 -17.53
N PRO A 144 -25.51 22.22 -16.91
CA PRO A 144 -25.14 22.17 -15.49
C PRO A 144 -26.33 21.93 -14.51
N ALA A 145 -27.57 21.93 -15.01
CA ALA A 145 -28.79 21.49 -14.33
C ALA A 145 -29.02 19.96 -14.31
N ILE A 146 -28.01 19.13 -14.65
CA ILE A 146 -28.16 17.67 -14.60
C ILE A 146 -28.26 17.20 -13.14
N ASP A 147 -29.43 16.69 -12.78
CA ASP A 147 -29.54 15.64 -11.78
C ASP A 147 -28.93 14.34 -12.38
N PRO A 148 -27.90 13.76 -11.75
CA PRO A 148 -27.19 12.60 -12.31
C PRO A 148 -28.02 11.31 -12.42
N PHE A 149 -29.13 11.21 -11.68
CA PHE A 149 -29.87 9.96 -11.52
C PHE A 149 -31.24 9.95 -12.19
N GLU A 150 -31.60 11.03 -12.90
CA GLU A 150 -32.86 11.10 -13.63
C GLU A 150 -32.87 10.19 -14.89
N PRO A 151 -34.01 9.53 -15.21
CA PRO A 151 -35.29 9.56 -14.50
C PRO A 151 -35.30 8.63 -13.27
N ASN A 152 -35.74 9.10 -12.10
CA ASN A 152 -35.93 8.28 -10.88
C ASN A 152 -37.21 8.64 -10.08
N ASP A 153 -38.14 9.31 -10.75
CA ASP A 153 -39.38 9.89 -10.23
C ASP A 153 -40.49 8.87 -9.82
N ASP A 154 -40.27 7.57 -10.01
CA ASP A 154 -41.23 6.52 -9.65
C ASP A 154 -40.55 5.18 -9.32
N PHE A 155 -41.31 4.24 -8.74
CA PHE A 155 -40.77 2.95 -8.31
C PHE A 155 -40.18 2.12 -9.45
N ALA A 156 -40.69 2.25 -10.68
CA ALA A 156 -40.22 1.49 -11.84
C ALA A 156 -38.91 2.08 -12.41
N THR A 157 -38.73 3.40 -12.30
CA THR A 157 -37.49 4.10 -12.70
C THR A 157 -36.48 4.29 -11.57
N SER A 158 -36.84 3.90 -10.34
CA SER A 158 -36.01 4.06 -9.15
C SER A 158 -34.54 3.67 -9.33
N TYR A 159 -33.64 4.51 -8.82
CA TYR A 159 -32.20 4.32 -8.96
C TYR A 159 -31.65 3.33 -7.90
N PRO A 160 -30.97 2.24 -8.30
CA PRO A 160 -30.40 1.29 -7.35
C PRO A 160 -29.25 1.90 -6.54
N ILE A 161 -29.28 1.72 -5.23
CA ILE A 161 -28.21 2.18 -4.31
C ILE A 161 -27.66 1.03 -3.48
N THR A 162 -26.46 1.26 -2.91
CA THR A 162 -25.79 0.32 -2.01
C THR A 162 -25.44 1.00 -0.69
N SER A 163 -25.33 0.20 0.38
CA SER A 163 -24.92 0.70 1.69
C SER A 163 -23.46 1.16 1.68
N GLY A 164 -23.19 2.32 2.29
CA GLY A 164 -21.87 2.92 2.42
C GLY A 164 -21.50 3.92 1.31
N ASN A 165 -22.25 3.96 0.21
CA ASN A 165 -22.04 4.93 -0.87
C ASN A 165 -22.79 6.25 -0.60
N TYR A 166 -22.29 7.30 -1.22
CA TYR A 166 -22.89 8.63 -1.25
C TYR A 166 -23.48 8.92 -2.63
N TYR A 167 -24.62 9.58 -2.62
CA TYR A 167 -25.36 9.98 -3.80
C TYR A 167 -25.59 11.50 -3.75
N GLU A 168 -24.90 12.24 -4.62
CA GLU A 168 -25.07 13.68 -4.82
C GLU A 168 -26.09 13.92 -5.94
N SER A 169 -27.20 14.59 -5.61
CA SER A 169 -28.35 14.76 -6.51
C SER A 169 -29.14 16.03 -6.17
N LYS A 170 -30.20 16.33 -6.93
CA LYS A 170 -30.95 17.60 -6.90
C LYS A 170 -32.43 17.37 -7.22
N LEU A 171 -33.30 17.73 -6.28
CA LEU A 171 -34.67 18.06 -6.63
C LEU A 171 -34.70 19.32 -7.50
N SER A 172 -34.86 19.15 -8.80
CA SER A 172 -34.66 20.16 -9.84
C SER A 172 -35.93 20.94 -10.17
N THR A 173 -37.11 20.41 -9.81
CA THR A 173 -38.40 21.12 -9.93
C THR A 173 -39.22 21.01 -8.63
N SER A 174 -40.23 21.87 -8.47
CA SER A 174 -41.09 21.86 -7.28
C SER A 174 -41.96 20.60 -7.13
N THR A 175 -42.05 19.78 -8.18
CA THR A 175 -42.79 18.51 -8.20
C THR A 175 -41.88 17.29 -8.26
N ASP A 176 -40.57 17.53 -8.34
CA ASP A 176 -39.54 16.50 -8.42
C ASP A 176 -39.47 15.69 -7.13
N LYS A 177 -39.18 14.41 -7.27
CA LYS A 177 -38.82 13.50 -6.19
C LYS A 177 -37.87 12.44 -6.72
N ASP A 178 -36.89 12.09 -5.90
CA ASP A 178 -35.96 11.04 -6.23
C ASP A 178 -36.33 9.78 -5.47
N ILE A 179 -36.57 8.68 -6.18
CA ILE A 179 -36.78 7.36 -5.58
C ILE A 179 -35.55 6.50 -5.79
N TYR A 180 -34.91 6.11 -4.70
CA TYR A 180 -33.80 5.18 -4.67
C TYR A 180 -34.26 3.80 -4.22
N ARG A 181 -33.71 2.74 -4.79
CA ARG A 181 -34.01 1.34 -4.44
C ARG A 181 -32.82 0.70 -3.76
N PHE A 182 -33.04 0.16 -2.58
CA PHE A 182 -32.06 -0.65 -1.85
C PHE A 182 -32.54 -2.09 -1.74
N ASP A 183 -31.82 -2.99 -2.41
CA ASP A 183 -32.05 -4.43 -2.35
C ASP A 183 -31.11 -5.05 -1.29
N SER A 184 -31.68 -5.44 -0.14
CA SER A 184 -30.89 -5.86 1.04
C SER A 184 -30.05 -7.13 0.86
N GLY A 185 -30.44 -8.03 -0.06
CA GLY A 185 -29.80 -9.34 -0.19
C GLY A 185 -29.76 -10.08 1.15
N SER A 186 -28.59 -10.54 1.60
CA SER A 186 -28.48 -11.21 2.91
C SER A 186 -28.33 -10.25 4.11
N LEU A 187 -28.29 -8.93 3.89
CA LEU A 187 -28.07 -7.96 4.95
C LEU A 187 -29.24 -7.91 5.92
N THR A 188 -28.93 -7.87 7.22
CA THR A 188 -29.92 -7.70 8.29
C THR A 188 -29.40 -6.74 9.37
N GLY A 189 -30.34 -6.27 10.20
CA GLY A 189 -30.07 -5.40 11.35
C GLY A 189 -30.37 -3.93 11.08
N LEU A 190 -29.99 -3.08 12.03
CA LEU A 190 -30.28 -1.65 11.96
C LEU A 190 -29.44 -0.97 10.86
N LEU A 191 -30.09 -0.26 9.94
CA LEU A 191 -29.48 0.72 9.05
C LEU A 191 -30.05 2.10 9.31
N THR A 192 -29.27 3.11 8.93
CA THR A 192 -29.66 4.51 8.99
C THR A 192 -29.51 5.12 7.61
N VAL A 193 -30.56 5.79 7.13
CA VAL A 193 -30.50 6.67 5.96
C VAL A 193 -30.34 8.10 6.47
N THR A 194 -29.37 8.81 5.92
CA THR A 194 -29.12 10.22 6.22
C THR A 194 -29.20 11.03 4.93
N LEU A 195 -29.98 12.11 4.97
CA LEU A 195 -30.11 13.10 3.91
C LEU A 195 -29.57 14.44 4.40
N THR A 196 -28.49 14.91 3.77
CA THR A 196 -27.94 16.25 3.99
C THR A 196 -28.59 17.23 3.03
N VAL A 197 -29.40 18.14 3.58
CA VAL A 197 -30.20 19.09 2.81
C VAL A 197 -29.42 20.40 2.59
N PRO A 198 -29.51 21.04 1.41
CA PRO A 198 -28.96 22.37 1.20
C PRO A 198 -29.49 23.38 2.22
N LYS A 199 -28.63 24.30 2.69
CA LYS A 199 -28.94 25.25 3.78
C LYS A 199 -30.19 26.10 3.59
N THR A 200 -30.62 26.30 2.35
CA THR A 200 -31.77 27.15 1.98
C THR A 200 -33.02 26.35 1.61
N LYS A 201 -32.95 25.02 1.68
CA LYS A 201 -34.00 24.10 1.22
C LYS A 201 -34.56 23.30 2.38
N ASP A 202 -35.71 22.69 2.12
CA ASP A 202 -36.45 21.86 3.07
C ASP A 202 -36.87 20.60 2.32
N TYR A 203 -36.03 19.58 2.42
CA TYR A 203 -36.23 18.29 1.77
C TYR A 203 -36.48 17.25 2.84
N ASP A 204 -37.31 16.28 2.49
CA ASP A 204 -37.92 15.31 3.37
C ASP A 204 -37.53 13.90 2.92
N LEU A 205 -37.54 12.97 3.87
CA LEU A 205 -37.12 11.60 3.67
C LEU A 205 -38.24 10.62 4.04
N LEU A 206 -38.55 9.70 3.14
CA LEU A 206 -39.48 8.60 3.37
C LEU A 206 -38.80 7.27 3.03
N VAL A 207 -38.94 6.27 3.90
CA VAL A 207 -38.47 4.91 3.63
C VAL A 207 -39.64 3.94 3.63
N THR A 208 -39.74 3.10 2.59
CA THR A 208 -40.79 2.09 2.45
C THR A 208 -40.21 0.70 2.24
N GLU A 209 -40.90 -0.33 2.73
CA GLU A 209 -40.68 -1.75 2.45
C GLU A 209 -41.61 -2.15 1.31
N GLY A 210 -41.03 -2.42 0.13
CA GLY A 210 -41.79 -2.40 -1.11
C GLY A 210 -42.45 -1.02 -1.36
N PRO A 211 -43.34 -0.90 -2.35
CA PRO A 211 -43.92 0.39 -2.72
C PRO A 211 -45.05 0.89 -1.79
N ASN A 212 -45.56 0.03 -0.91
CA ASN A 212 -46.84 0.29 -0.20
C ASN A 212 -46.69 0.47 1.31
N ASN A 213 -45.67 -0.11 1.94
CA ASN A 213 -45.56 -0.15 3.39
C ASN A 213 -44.51 0.85 3.86
N ILE A 214 -44.94 1.90 4.58
CA ILE A 214 -44.02 2.86 5.17
C ILE A 214 -43.31 2.21 6.34
N VAL A 215 -41.98 2.24 6.31
CA VAL A 215 -41.13 1.79 7.40
C VAL A 215 -40.99 2.91 8.42
N ASP A 216 -40.55 4.08 7.97
CA ASP A 216 -40.39 5.28 8.78
C ASP A 216 -40.12 6.51 7.87
N PHE A 217 -40.15 7.71 8.45
CA PHE A 217 -39.96 8.96 7.73
C PHE A 217 -39.34 10.05 8.61
N SER A 218 -38.72 11.05 7.98
CA SER A 218 -38.20 12.24 8.65
C SER A 218 -38.55 13.47 7.80
N MET A 219 -39.25 14.42 8.41
CA MET A 219 -39.85 15.59 7.74
C MET A 219 -39.77 16.83 8.64
N THR A 220 -38.56 17.32 8.92
CA THR A 220 -38.38 18.48 9.79
C THR A 220 -38.65 19.77 9.03
N ASP A 221 -39.30 20.75 9.66
CA ASP A 221 -39.58 22.04 9.02
C ASP A 221 -38.35 22.97 8.98
N GLN A 222 -37.15 22.47 9.28
CA GLN A 222 -35.94 23.26 9.42
C GLN A 222 -35.20 23.37 8.08
N LEU A 223 -34.98 24.61 7.60
CA LEU A 223 -34.14 24.84 6.43
C LEU A 223 -32.72 24.29 6.63
N GLY A 224 -32.26 23.44 5.70
CA GLY A 224 -30.99 22.74 5.80
C GLY A 224 -30.91 21.75 6.96
N GLY A 225 -32.06 21.34 7.52
CA GLY A 225 -32.13 20.27 8.51
C GLY A 225 -31.63 18.97 7.89
N GLU A 226 -30.83 18.21 8.64
CA GLU A 226 -30.51 16.84 8.27
C GLU A 226 -31.73 15.97 8.55
N GLU A 227 -32.12 15.14 7.59
CA GLU A 227 -33.18 14.17 7.76
C GLU A 227 -32.57 12.78 7.99
N THR A 228 -33.08 12.04 8.97
CA THR A 228 -32.51 10.75 9.35
C THR A 228 -33.58 9.74 9.66
N VAL A 229 -33.48 8.55 9.07
CA VAL A 229 -34.39 7.42 9.32
C VAL A 229 -33.58 6.20 9.70
N SER A 230 -33.91 5.54 10.82
CA SER A 230 -33.23 4.31 11.25
C SER A 230 -34.22 3.15 11.35
N PHE A 231 -33.95 2.06 10.65
CA PHE A 231 -34.89 0.95 10.54
C PHE A 231 -34.20 -0.41 10.51
N GLN A 232 -34.94 -1.46 10.89
CA GLN A 232 -34.46 -2.83 10.85
C GLN A 232 -34.60 -3.38 9.42
N VAL A 233 -33.47 -3.74 8.82
CA VAL A 233 -33.41 -4.37 7.51
C VAL A 233 -33.64 -5.87 7.66
N LYS A 234 -34.54 -6.39 6.83
CA LYS A 234 -34.83 -7.81 6.63
C LYS A 234 -34.03 -8.33 5.44
N ALA A 235 -33.67 -9.61 5.48
CA ALA A 235 -32.99 -10.25 4.36
C ALA A 235 -33.94 -10.45 3.17
N ASN A 236 -33.41 -10.27 1.97
CA ASN A 236 -34.07 -10.43 0.67
C ASN A 236 -35.29 -9.53 0.50
N THR A 237 -35.24 -8.36 1.13
CA THR A 237 -36.30 -7.34 1.09
C THR A 237 -35.82 -6.12 0.32
N THR A 238 -36.69 -5.58 -0.54
CA THR A 238 -36.47 -4.34 -1.27
C THR A 238 -37.05 -3.18 -0.48
N TYR A 239 -36.23 -2.16 -0.26
CA TYR A 239 -36.62 -0.90 0.34
C TYR A 239 -36.54 0.21 -0.69
N TYR A 240 -37.44 1.18 -0.58
CA TYR A 240 -37.35 2.41 -1.35
C TYR A 240 -37.11 3.59 -0.42
N ILE A 241 -36.19 4.45 -0.83
CA ILE A 241 -35.84 5.68 -0.13
C ILE A 241 -36.26 6.81 -1.05
N THR A 242 -37.27 7.58 -0.62
CA THR A 242 -37.79 8.71 -1.40
C THR A 242 -37.35 10.02 -0.77
N VAL A 243 -36.62 10.81 -1.56
CA VAL A 243 -36.27 12.20 -1.26
C VAL A 243 -37.27 13.09 -1.99
N PHE A 244 -37.93 13.97 -1.26
CA PHE A 244 -38.93 14.88 -1.86
C PHE A 244 -38.99 16.19 -1.05
N SER A 245 -39.84 17.13 -1.46
CA SER A 245 -40.14 18.31 -0.63
C SER A 245 -41.64 18.45 -0.38
N PHE A 246 -42.05 18.34 0.88
CA PHE A 246 -43.41 18.59 1.32
C PHE A 246 -43.81 20.05 1.06
N ASN A 247 -42.86 20.97 1.26
CA ASN A 247 -43.01 22.41 1.03
C ASN A 247 -42.68 22.84 -0.40
N LYS A 248 -42.49 21.89 -1.33
CA LYS A 248 -42.24 22.14 -2.76
C LYS A 248 -40.98 22.99 -3.03
N HIS A 249 -40.01 22.92 -2.12
CA HIS A 249 -38.67 23.48 -2.34
C HIS A 249 -37.92 22.64 -3.38
N PHE A 250 -37.10 23.31 -4.18
CA PHE A 250 -36.25 22.68 -5.20
C PHE A 250 -35.03 23.58 -5.48
N SER A 251 -33.99 23.02 -6.12
CA SER A 251 -32.77 23.73 -6.49
C SER A 251 -32.17 23.14 -7.76
N THR A 252 -31.87 23.97 -8.76
CA THR A 252 -31.13 23.53 -9.96
C THR A 252 -29.61 23.63 -9.78
N THR A 253 -29.15 24.28 -8.70
CA THR A 253 -27.73 24.56 -8.45
C THR A 253 -27.18 23.83 -7.23
N ASP A 254 -27.95 23.77 -6.14
CA ASP A 254 -27.48 23.18 -4.87
C ASP A 254 -27.89 21.71 -4.77
N SER A 255 -26.91 20.83 -4.59
CA SER A 255 -27.12 19.39 -4.42
C SER A 255 -27.43 19.03 -2.97
N TYR A 256 -28.28 18.02 -2.77
CA TYR A 256 -28.34 17.27 -1.51
C TYR A 256 -27.38 16.07 -1.58
N TRP A 257 -27.14 15.46 -0.41
CA TRP A 257 -26.38 14.21 -0.30
C TRP A 257 -27.19 13.15 0.42
N LEU A 258 -27.40 12.00 -0.20
CA LEU A 258 -28.04 10.84 0.40
C LEU A 258 -27.00 9.78 0.74
N ARG A 259 -27.12 9.19 1.93
CA ARG A 259 -26.31 8.04 2.36
C ARG A 259 -27.18 7.00 3.04
N LEU A 260 -26.90 5.73 2.76
CA LEU A 260 -27.30 4.60 3.58
C LEU A 260 -26.07 4.10 4.35
N ASP A 261 -26.11 4.14 5.68
CA ASP A 261 -24.99 3.78 6.55
C ASP A 261 -24.52 2.33 6.36
N LYS A 262 -23.38 2.01 6.99
CA LYS A 262 -22.69 0.71 7.00
C LYS A 262 -21.82 0.50 5.76
N VAL A 263 -20.54 0.84 5.92
CA VAL A 263 -19.55 0.68 4.85
C VAL A 263 -19.16 -0.79 4.76
N THR A 264 -19.60 -1.45 3.69
CA THR A 264 -19.36 -2.88 3.47
C THR A 264 -18.13 -3.15 2.62
N ASN A 265 -17.72 -2.19 1.79
CA ASN A 265 -16.54 -2.32 0.94
C ASN A 265 -15.26 -2.27 1.77
N ILE A 266 -14.42 -3.30 1.66
CA ILE A 266 -13.15 -3.40 2.39
C ILE A 266 -11.99 -3.05 1.46
N MET A 267 -11.11 -2.19 1.95
CA MET A 267 -9.83 -1.89 1.32
C MET A 267 -8.69 -2.51 2.10
N ASN A 268 -7.79 -3.20 1.39
CA ASN A 268 -6.60 -3.82 1.97
C ASN A 268 -5.33 -3.07 1.57
N ALA A 269 -4.34 -3.05 2.46
CA ALA A 269 -3.05 -2.44 2.16
C ALA A 269 -2.35 -3.17 1.00
N ALA A 270 -1.70 -2.39 0.13
CA ALA A 270 -1.02 -2.82 -1.10
C ALA A 270 -1.88 -3.65 -2.07
N SER A 271 -3.20 -3.56 -1.97
CA SER A 271 -4.15 -4.23 -2.86
C SER A 271 -5.03 -3.17 -3.53
N PRO A 272 -4.64 -2.69 -4.73
CA PRO A 272 -5.38 -1.65 -5.43
C PRO A 272 -6.81 -2.09 -5.79
N ILE A 273 -7.73 -1.14 -5.75
CA ILE A 273 -9.13 -1.32 -6.15
C ILE A 273 -9.38 -0.43 -7.36
N ASP A 274 -9.89 -1.01 -8.43
CA ASP A 274 -10.33 -0.24 -9.60
C ASP A 274 -11.79 0.19 -9.39
N VAL A 275 -12.06 1.48 -9.48
CA VAL A 275 -13.34 2.12 -9.21
C VAL A 275 -13.84 2.80 -10.47
N SER A 276 -15.05 2.45 -10.90
CA SER A 276 -15.72 3.06 -12.03
C SER A 276 -17.19 3.26 -11.69
N LEU A 277 -17.56 4.49 -11.37
CA LEU A 277 -18.91 4.86 -10.93
C LEU A 277 -19.41 6.06 -11.73
N PRO A 278 -20.72 6.16 -11.97
CA PRO A 278 -21.31 7.28 -12.70
C PRO A 278 -21.16 8.60 -11.93
N LEU A 279 -21.51 9.70 -12.59
CA LEU A 279 -21.60 11.01 -11.95
C LEU A 279 -22.55 10.95 -10.74
N GLY A 280 -22.22 11.65 -9.67
CA GLY A 280 -23.02 11.75 -8.45
C GLY A 280 -22.83 10.58 -7.47
N GLU A 281 -22.26 9.45 -7.89
CA GLU A 281 -22.01 8.32 -6.99
C GLU A 281 -20.56 8.30 -6.50
N SER A 282 -20.39 8.18 -5.18
CA SER A 282 -19.06 8.15 -4.54
C SER A 282 -18.99 7.05 -3.47
N PRO A 283 -18.02 6.13 -3.55
CA PRO A 283 -17.95 5.00 -2.64
C PRO A 283 -17.14 5.36 -1.39
N ALA A 284 -17.53 4.76 -0.27
CA ALA A 284 -16.68 4.67 0.92
C ALA A 284 -16.10 3.26 1.06
N TYR A 285 -14.88 3.18 1.58
CA TYR A 285 -14.16 1.96 1.87
C TYR A 285 -13.70 1.92 3.32
N LYS A 286 -13.90 0.78 3.98
CA LYS A 286 -13.33 0.51 5.29
C LYS A 286 -11.90 -0.01 5.13
N PHE A 287 -10.94 0.72 5.69
CA PHE A 287 -9.54 0.34 5.74
C PHE A 287 -9.13 0.06 7.19
N THR A 288 -8.65 -1.13 7.50
CA THR A 288 -8.11 -1.45 8.84
C THR A 288 -6.59 -1.52 8.75
N ALA A 289 -5.90 -0.63 9.46
CA ALA A 289 -4.44 -0.56 9.39
C ALA A 289 -3.82 -1.86 9.97
N PRO A 290 -3.09 -2.67 9.18
CA PRO A 290 -2.51 -3.91 9.69
C PRO A 290 -1.36 -3.68 10.67
N VAL A 291 -0.67 -2.54 10.58
CA VAL A 291 0.39 -2.11 11.49
C VAL A 291 0.25 -0.62 11.78
N THR A 292 0.86 -0.15 12.87
CA THR A 292 0.97 1.28 13.14
C THR A 292 2.04 1.88 12.23
N GLY A 293 1.73 2.99 11.57
CA GLY A 293 2.66 3.68 10.67
C GLY A 293 1.98 4.72 9.80
N THR A 294 2.77 5.37 8.95
CA THR A 294 2.26 6.29 7.94
C THR A 294 1.75 5.51 6.73
N TYR A 295 0.52 5.75 6.31
CA TYR A 295 -0.05 5.19 5.10
C TYR A 295 -0.27 6.27 4.06
N ARG A 296 0.04 5.95 2.81
CA ARG A 296 -0.33 6.72 1.62
C ARG A 296 -1.64 6.15 1.09
N PHE A 297 -2.63 7.01 0.89
CA PHE A 297 -3.81 6.70 0.08
C PHE A 297 -3.73 7.54 -1.16
N TYR A 298 -3.78 6.92 -2.33
CA TYR A 298 -3.61 7.63 -3.57
C TYR A 298 -4.45 7.02 -4.68
N THR A 299 -4.82 7.86 -5.63
CA THR A 299 -5.48 7.45 -6.86
C THR A 299 -4.48 7.35 -8.01
N GLY A 300 -4.86 6.61 -9.04
CA GLY A 300 -4.10 6.49 -10.26
C GLY A 300 -4.97 6.00 -11.41
N PRO A 301 -4.36 5.74 -12.59
CA PRO A 301 -5.09 5.27 -13.75
C PRO A 301 -5.85 3.97 -13.46
N TYR A 302 -7.11 3.89 -13.87
CA TYR A 302 -7.90 2.66 -13.83
C TYR A 302 -7.13 1.52 -14.52
N GLY A 303 -7.05 0.34 -13.89
CA GLY A 303 -6.28 -0.79 -14.40
C GLY A 303 -4.75 -0.60 -14.33
N GLY A 304 -4.26 0.56 -13.88
CA GLY A 304 -2.85 0.97 -13.93
C GLY A 304 -2.39 1.54 -15.27
N PHE A 305 -3.31 1.71 -16.24
CA PHE A 305 -3.00 2.21 -17.59
C PHE A 305 -4.11 3.07 -18.22
N GLY A 306 -5.23 3.29 -17.53
CA GLY A 306 -6.37 4.08 -18.00
C GLY A 306 -6.09 5.58 -18.15
N ALA A 307 -7.12 6.32 -18.53
CA ALA A 307 -7.03 7.79 -18.62
C ALA A 307 -6.92 8.42 -17.22
N THR A 308 -6.45 9.67 -17.19
CA THR A 308 -6.47 10.49 -15.97
C THR A 308 -7.89 10.94 -15.67
N THR A 309 -8.29 10.85 -14.41
CA THR A 309 -9.56 11.37 -13.88
C THR A 309 -9.23 12.28 -12.72
N ASP A 310 -9.93 13.41 -12.63
CA ASP A 310 -9.78 14.37 -11.54
C ASP A 310 -10.46 13.82 -10.29
N THR A 311 -9.70 13.45 -9.27
CA THR A 311 -10.22 12.76 -8.08
C THR A 311 -10.08 13.60 -6.83
N ALA A 312 -10.83 13.27 -5.79
CA ALA A 312 -10.55 13.74 -4.45
C ALA A 312 -10.75 12.64 -3.41
N LEU A 313 -9.90 12.66 -2.37
CA LEU A 313 -9.86 11.69 -1.30
C LEU A 313 -10.14 12.34 0.05
N PHE A 314 -10.95 11.68 0.84
CA PHE A 314 -11.22 12.06 2.23
C PHE A 314 -11.01 10.84 3.12
N LEU A 315 -10.43 11.04 4.30
CA LEU A 315 -10.27 10.00 5.30
C LEU A 315 -11.01 10.39 6.58
N PHE A 316 -11.82 9.48 7.10
CA PHE A 316 -12.56 9.66 8.34
C PHE A 316 -12.17 8.63 9.39
N SER A 317 -12.34 9.01 10.66
CA SER A 317 -12.09 8.14 11.81
C SER A 317 -13.30 7.31 12.24
N ASP A 318 -14.48 7.61 11.72
CA ASP A 318 -15.75 6.97 12.08
C ASP A 318 -16.54 6.55 10.84
N GLU A 319 -17.38 5.52 10.99
CA GLU A 319 -18.20 4.98 9.89
C GLU A 319 -19.26 5.97 9.41
N LYS A 320 -19.63 6.92 10.28
CA LYS A 320 -20.59 7.97 9.93
C LYS A 320 -19.95 9.13 9.16
N LEU A 321 -18.66 9.02 8.81
CA LEU A 321 -17.88 10.02 8.10
C LEU A 321 -18.08 11.44 8.66
N SER A 322 -18.14 11.56 9.98
CA SER A 322 -18.42 12.82 10.66
C SER A 322 -17.15 13.47 11.22
N ALA A 323 -16.11 12.67 11.47
CA ALA A 323 -14.82 13.09 12.00
C ALA A 323 -13.73 12.91 10.94
N LEU A 324 -13.62 13.92 10.07
CA LEU A 324 -12.59 14.02 9.04
C LEU A 324 -11.19 14.06 9.67
N LEU A 325 -10.30 13.21 9.18
CA LEU A 325 -8.89 13.16 9.55
C LEU A 325 -8.02 13.91 8.55
N ASP A 326 -8.25 13.69 7.26
CA ASP A 326 -7.45 14.29 6.19
C ASP A 326 -8.25 14.35 4.88
N PHE A 327 -7.85 15.24 3.98
CA PHE A 327 -8.43 15.40 2.66
C PHE A 327 -7.37 15.88 1.67
N ASN A 328 -7.43 15.37 0.43
CA ASN A 328 -6.65 15.91 -0.67
C ASN A 328 -7.31 15.65 -2.03
N ASP A 329 -7.25 16.62 -2.94
CA ASP A 329 -7.65 16.51 -4.35
C ASP A 329 -6.45 16.32 -5.29
N ASP A 330 -5.30 16.92 -5.01
CA ASP A 330 -4.12 16.88 -5.89
C ASP A 330 -2.89 16.20 -5.25
N ALA A 331 -2.39 15.12 -5.83
CA ALA A 331 -1.19 14.39 -5.34
C ALA A 331 0.08 15.26 -5.36
N VAL A 332 0.15 16.15 -6.35
CA VAL A 332 1.09 17.27 -6.47
C VAL A 332 0.34 18.40 -7.17
N ASP A 333 0.70 19.66 -6.93
CA ASP A 333 0.02 20.82 -7.53
C ASP A 333 -0.25 20.64 -9.04
N GLY A 334 -1.53 20.58 -9.42
CA GLY A 334 -1.96 20.40 -10.81
C GLY A 334 -2.06 18.95 -11.31
N SER A 335 -1.86 17.96 -10.45
CA SER A 335 -2.16 16.55 -10.72
C SER A 335 -3.64 16.27 -10.57
N LEU A 336 -4.25 15.64 -11.58
CA LEU A 336 -5.65 15.19 -11.50
C LEU A 336 -5.86 14.02 -10.51
N PHE A 337 -4.81 13.28 -10.17
CA PHE A 337 -4.91 12.25 -9.12
C PHE A 337 -4.52 12.81 -7.78
N SER A 338 -5.08 12.26 -6.70
CA SER A 338 -4.92 12.68 -5.31
C SER A 338 -4.00 11.73 -4.53
N GLU A 339 -3.26 12.25 -3.54
CA GLU A 339 -2.49 11.44 -2.58
C GLU A 339 -2.53 12.06 -1.18
N MET A 340 -2.91 11.32 -0.15
CA MET A 340 -2.84 11.76 1.25
C MET A 340 -1.93 10.84 2.07
N LYS A 341 -1.27 11.38 3.09
CA LYS A 341 -0.35 10.64 3.98
C LYS A 341 -0.73 10.79 5.44
N VAL A 342 -1.21 9.70 6.05
CA VAL A 342 -1.80 9.75 7.39
C VAL A 342 -1.17 8.72 8.31
N ASN A 343 -0.90 9.10 9.56
CA ASN A 343 -0.45 8.17 10.60
C ASN A 343 -1.63 7.40 11.19
N LEU A 344 -1.60 6.08 11.04
CA LEU A 344 -2.69 5.20 11.47
C LEU A 344 -2.21 4.21 12.53
N THR A 345 -3.15 3.76 13.36
CA THR A 345 -2.89 2.81 14.46
C THR A 345 -3.31 1.40 14.08
N ALA A 346 -2.47 0.41 14.37
CA ALA A 346 -2.75 -0.99 14.09
C ALA A 346 -4.10 -1.45 14.65
N GLY A 347 -4.88 -2.16 13.83
CA GLY A 347 -6.18 -2.73 14.21
C GLY A 347 -7.34 -1.73 14.25
N VAL A 348 -7.08 -0.44 14.06
CA VAL A 348 -8.14 0.59 13.97
C VAL A 348 -8.65 0.66 12.54
N SER A 349 -9.98 0.73 12.38
CA SER A 349 -10.63 0.95 11.09
C SER A 349 -10.83 2.44 10.83
N TYR A 350 -10.55 2.83 9.61
CA TYR A 350 -10.71 4.17 9.04
C TYR A 350 -11.55 4.05 7.77
N TYR A 351 -12.15 5.16 7.35
CA TYR A 351 -13.09 5.15 6.22
C TYR A 351 -12.62 6.11 5.14
N VAL A 352 -12.28 5.56 3.98
CA VAL A 352 -11.76 6.28 2.82
C VAL A 352 -12.91 6.56 1.87
N TYR A 353 -13.11 7.82 1.55
CA TYR A 353 -14.12 8.28 0.63
C TYR A 353 -13.44 8.83 -0.63
N LEU A 354 -13.91 8.40 -1.81
CA LEU A 354 -13.37 8.77 -3.11
C LEU A 354 -14.47 9.44 -3.94
N THR A 355 -14.19 10.61 -4.50
CA THR A 355 -15.10 11.33 -5.40
C THR A 355 -14.35 11.84 -6.64
N SER A 356 -15.09 12.29 -7.65
CA SER A 356 -14.56 13.13 -8.72
C SER A 356 -14.43 14.56 -8.21
N ALA A 357 -13.30 15.22 -8.45
CA ALA A 357 -13.15 16.66 -8.23
C ALA A 357 -13.84 17.46 -9.35
N ASP A 358 -13.89 16.90 -10.56
CA ASP A 358 -14.72 17.41 -11.66
C ASP A 358 -16.18 17.00 -11.44
N LYS A 359 -17.00 17.95 -10.98
CA LYS A 359 -18.44 17.77 -10.69
C LYS A 359 -19.30 17.45 -11.92
N THR A 360 -18.71 17.38 -13.11
CA THR A 360 -19.42 17.00 -14.34
C THR A 360 -19.15 15.56 -14.77
N LYS A 361 -18.27 14.85 -14.05
CA LYS A 361 -17.85 13.47 -14.36
C LYS A 361 -18.01 12.54 -13.17
N GLY A 362 -18.19 11.25 -13.47
CA GLY A 362 -18.08 10.18 -12.50
C GLY A 362 -16.64 9.82 -12.18
N VAL A 363 -16.47 8.92 -11.22
CA VAL A 363 -15.14 8.40 -10.83
C VAL A 363 -14.73 7.29 -11.79
N HIS A 364 -13.52 7.38 -12.34
CA HIS A 364 -12.89 6.29 -13.09
C HIS A 364 -11.39 6.24 -12.78
N ALA A 365 -11.04 5.59 -11.68
CA ALA A 365 -9.68 5.61 -11.12
C ALA A 365 -9.36 4.31 -10.38
N ARG A 366 -8.07 4.09 -10.13
CA ARG A 366 -7.56 3.07 -9.22
C ARG A 366 -7.26 3.69 -7.87
N LEU A 367 -7.81 3.15 -6.80
CA LEU A 367 -7.54 3.55 -5.42
C LEU A 367 -6.56 2.59 -4.75
N THR A 368 -5.49 3.10 -4.13
CA THR A 368 -4.49 2.27 -3.43
C THR A 368 -4.15 2.85 -2.06
N ALA A 369 -4.00 1.96 -1.07
CA ALA A 369 -3.51 2.28 0.27
C ALA A 369 -2.21 1.51 0.47
N ALA A 370 -1.11 2.18 0.80
CA ALA A 370 0.19 1.56 0.99
C ALA A 370 0.92 2.13 2.21
N LEU A 371 1.61 1.28 2.96
CA LEU A 371 2.46 1.69 4.06
C LEU A 371 3.68 2.47 3.53
N ASP A 372 3.83 3.72 3.95
CA ASP A 372 5.02 4.53 3.68
C ASP A 372 6.11 4.16 4.70
N THR A 373 6.98 3.25 4.32
CA THR A 373 8.08 2.78 5.17
C THR A 373 9.39 2.74 4.40
N LYS A 374 10.49 2.75 5.14
CA LYS A 374 11.84 2.70 4.60
C LYS A 374 12.64 1.62 5.33
N ALA A 375 13.53 0.98 4.58
CA ALA A 375 14.58 0.14 5.14
C ALA A 375 15.87 0.96 5.24
N THR A 376 16.60 0.83 6.35
CA THR A 376 17.85 1.56 6.58
C THR A 376 18.94 0.64 7.09
N VAL A 377 20.19 0.98 6.80
CA VAL A 377 21.36 0.27 7.32
C VAL A 377 21.95 1.03 8.52
N THR A 378 22.38 0.29 9.55
CA THR A 378 22.96 0.89 10.77
C THR A 378 24.35 1.47 10.57
N SER A 379 25.30 0.67 10.05
CA SER A 379 26.66 1.12 9.78
C SER A 379 26.78 1.80 8.42
N ALA A 380 27.37 3.00 8.37
CA ALA A 380 27.69 3.68 7.11
C ALA A 380 28.94 3.09 6.42
N THR A 381 29.80 2.40 7.16
CA THR A 381 31.01 1.75 6.63
C THR A 381 31.24 0.43 7.36
N ILE A 382 31.42 -0.63 6.58
CA ILE A 382 31.89 -1.94 7.00
C ILE A 382 33.37 -2.04 6.61
N ARG A 383 34.22 -2.45 7.55
CA ARG A 383 35.67 -2.52 7.32
C ARG A 383 36.11 -3.96 7.10
N GLU A 384 37.13 -4.10 6.26
CA GLU A 384 37.94 -5.30 6.17
C GLU A 384 38.44 -5.74 7.54
N SER A 385 38.55 -7.05 7.73
CA SER A 385 39.12 -7.62 8.94
C SER A 385 40.59 -7.24 9.10
N THR A 386 41.11 -7.39 10.31
CA THR A 386 42.54 -7.15 10.60
C THR A 386 43.47 -8.14 9.89
N ALA A 387 42.94 -9.22 9.29
CA ALA A 387 43.73 -10.12 8.46
C ALA A 387 44.20 -9.47 7.16
N ASN A 388 43.53 -8.39 6.70
CA ASN A 388 43.84 -7.66 5.48
C ASN A 388 44.03 -8.61 4.28
N ASP A 389 43.04 -9.47 4.07
CA ASP A 389 43.02 -10.55 3.08
C ASP A 389 41.70 -10.63 2.30
N GLY A 390 40.93 -9.55 2.32
CA GLY A 390 39.63 -9.39 1.70
C GLY A 390 38.48 -9.95 2.52
N THR A 391 38.73 -10.53 3.71
CA THR A 391 37.66 -11.01 4.60
C THR A 391 36.98 -9.87 5.36
N ILE A 392 35.70 -10.07 5.68
CA ILE A 392 34.89 -9.14 6.48
C ILE A 392 34.32 -9.91 7.67
N THR A 393 34.61 -9.44 8.89
CA THR A 393 34.06 -10.01 10.13
C THR A 393 32.85 -9.25 10.64
N ASP A 394 32.78 -7.95 10.31
CA ASP A 394 31.68 -7.07 10.69
C ASP A 394 30.39 -7.46 9.98
N LYS A 395 29.27 -7.17 10.63
CA LYS A 395 27.92 -7.45 10.13
C LYS A 395 27.19 -6.15 9.85
N GLN A 396 26.30 -6.18 8.87
CA GLN A 396 25.40 -5.08 8.58
C GLN A 396 24.02 -5.40 9.13
N ILE A 397 23.43 -4.46 9.88
CA ILE A 397 22.04 -4.54 10.33
C ILE A 397 21.18 -3.71 9.41
N VAL A 398 20.03 -4.27 9.01
CA VAL A 398 18.97 -3.59 8.26
C VAL A 398 17.75 -3.46 9.17
N THR A 399 17.24 -2.24 9.31
CA THR A 399 16.06 -1.92 10.12
C THR A 399 14.95 -1.37 9.24
N LEU A 400 13.76 -1.95 9.39
CA LEU A 400 12.52 -1.45 8.79
C LEU A 400 11.89 -0.42 9.73
N GLY A 401 11.53 0.76 9.22
CA GLY A 401 10.96 1.85 10.04
C GLY A 401 9.57 1.54 10.60
N ALA A 402 8.72 0.91 9.78
CA ALA A 402 7.40 0.40 10.15
C ALA A 402 7.03 -0.81 9.26
N GLY A 403 6.17 -1.70 9.76
CA GLY A 403 5.74 -2.89 9.03
C GLY A 403 6.33 -4.17 9.59
N THR A 404 6.25 -5.25 8.82
CA THR A 404 6.77 -6.55 9.22
C THR A 404 7.31 -7.29 8.01
N PHE A 405 8.51 -7.82 8.16
CA PHE A 405 9.10 -8.75 7.21
C PHE A 405 8.39 -10.09 7.28
N SER A 406 8.13 -10.69 6.11
CA SER A 406 7.71 -12.09 6.02
C SER A 406 8.76 -13.02 6.65
N THR A 407 8.33 -14.21 7.08
CA THR A 407 9.23 -15.18 7.74
C THR A 407 10.34 -15.69 6.81
N ASP A 408 10.11 -15.67 5.50
CA ASP A 408 11.01 -16.15 4.45
C ASP A 408 11.80 -15.03 3.73
N VAL A 409 11.70 -13.78 4.19
CA VAL A 409 12.34 -12.60 3.58
C VAL A 409 13.81 -12.81 3.24
N ALA A 410 14.56 -13.50 4.11
CA ALA A 410 16.01 -13.60 4.03
C ALA A 410 16.50 -14.22 2.71
N ALA A 411 15.73 -15.16 2.15
CA ALA A 411 16.09 -15.83 0.90
C ALA A 411 15.84 -14.97 -0.36
N SER A 412 15.16 -13.84 -0.24
CA SER A 412 14.77 -12.98 -1.37
C SER A 412 15.44 -11.61 -1.37
N VAL A 413 16.29 -11.33 -0.37
CA VAL A 413 17.03 -10.08 -0.27
C VAL A 413 18.24 -10.11 -1.20
N THR A 414 18.44 -9.02 -1.94
CA THR A 414 19.59 -8.83 -2.83
C THR A 414 20.52 -7.78 -2.26
N VAL A 415 21.82 -8.08 -2.21
CA VAL A 415 22.86 -7.09 -1.89
C VAL A 415 23.53 -6.66 -3.19
N ASN A 416 23.38 -5.38 -3.53
CA ASN A 416 23.86 -4.82 -4.79
C ASN A 416 25.24 -4.18 -4.61
N ASN A 417 26.03 -4.15 -5.68
CA ASN A 417 27.37 -3.53 -5.74
C ASN A 417 28.36 -4.08 -4.70
N LEU A 418 28.19 -5.34 -4.30
CA LEU A 418 29.11 -6.01 -3.40
C LEU A 418 30.44 -6.32 -4.14
N PRO A 419 31.62 -6.06 -3.53
CA PRO A 419 32.91 -6.42 -4.12
C PRO A 419 32.98 -7.90 -4.52
N ALA A 420 33.52 -8.18 -5.71
CA ALA A 420 33.61 -9.53 -6.24
C ALA A 420 34.39 -10.46 -5.29
N GLY A 421 33.87 -11.66 -5.06
CA GLY A 421 34.43 -12.66 -4.14
C GLY A 421 33.80 -12.66 -2.75
N LEU A 422 33.16 -11.56 -2.33
CA LEU A 422 32.31 -11.56 -1.15
C LEU A 422 30.95 -12.18 -1.45
N GLN A 423 30.39 -12.87 -0.46
CA GLN A 423 29.10 -13.57 -0.55
C GLN A 423 28.22 -13.15 0.63
N PRO A 424 27.06 -12.51 0.39
CA PRO A 424 26.18 -12.09 1.47
C PRO A 424 25.39 -13.29 2.03
N SER A 425 25.22 -13.32 3.34
CA SER A 425 24.31 -14.23 4.04
C SER A 425 23.36 -13.40 4.90
N VAL A 426 22.07 -13.49 4.61
CA VAL A 426 21.03 -12.70 5.26
C VAL A 426 20.27 -13.59 6.24
N THR A 427 20.00 -13.07 7.44
CA THR A 427 19.19 -13.72 8.46
C THR A 427 18.13 -12.76 8.99
N ARG A 428 16.90 -13.24 9.18
CA ARG A 428 15.83 -12.46 9.81
C ARG A 428 15.95 -12.59 11.32
N THR A 429 16.36 -11.53 11.99
CA THR A 429 16.60 -11.51 13.45
C THR A 429 15.44 -10.89 14.24
N GLY A 430 14.46 -10.30 13.54
CA GLY A 430 13.19 -9.86 14.13
C GLY A 430 12.15 -9.51 13.06
N ASN A 431 10.97 -9.08 13.50
CA ASN A 431 9.90 -8.66 12.57
C ASN A 431 10.28 -7.43 11.72
N GLN A 432 11.22 -6.62 12.20
CA GLN A 432 11.68 -5.39 11.54
C GLN A 432 13.21 -5.34 11.40
N GLN A 433 13.91 -6.46 11.62
CA GLN A 433 15.37 -6.50 11.59
C GLN A 433 15.90 -7.68 10.79
N LEU A 434 16.87 -7.39 9.92
CA LEU A 434 17.71 -8.36 9.24
C LEU A 434 19.17 -8.15 9.63
N THR A 435 19.94 -9.23 9.65
CA THR A 435 21.39 -9.21 9.81
C THR A 435 22.03 -9.80 8.57
N VAL A 436 22.94 -9.04 7.95
CA VAL A 436 23.73 -9.45 6.80
C VAL A 436 25.17 -9.69 7.24
N GLN A 437 25.67 -10.88 6.96
CA GLN A 437 27.07 -11.26 7.11
C GLN A 437 27.70 -11.39 5.72
N PHE A 438 28.99 -11.08 5.60
CA PHE A 438 29.74 -11.18 4.35
C PHE A 438 30.76 -12.30 4.47
N GLY A 439 30.49 -13.43 3.82
CA GLY A 439 31.43 -14.55 3.68
C GLY A 439 32.34 -14.38 2.45
N GLY A 440 33.26 -15.33 2.28
CA GLY A 440 34.23 -15.29 1.18
C GLY A 440 35.37 -14.28 1.42
N LYS A 441 36.10 -13.95 0.35
CA LYS A 441 37.18 -12.96 0.34
C LYS A 441 37.01 -12.09 -0.90
N ALA A 442 37.11 -10.78 -0.74
CA ALA A 442 37.16 -9.88 -1.89
C ALA A 442 38.38 -10.22 -2.76
N LEU A 443 38.19 -10.36 -4.07
CA LEU A 443 39.26 -10.69 -5.02
C LEU A 443 40.27 -9.54 -5.15
N ALA A 444 39.79 -8.31 -5.00
CA ALA A 444 40.58 -7.09 -4.99
C ALA A 444 40.19 -6.26 -3.77
N HIS A 445 41.16 -5.94 -2.92
CA HIS A 445 40.92 -5.42 -1.57
C HIS A 445 42.03 -4.44 -1.15
N GLU A 446 42.34 -3.51 -2.06
CA GLU A 446 43.24 -2.39 -1.74
C GLU A 446 42.35 -1.17 -1.46
N SER A 447 42.88 -0.09 -0.86
CA SER A 447 42.06 1.09 -0.53
C SER A 447 41.31 1.63 -1.75
N LYS A 448 41.93 1.59 -2.94
CA LYS A 448 41.35 1.99 -4.23
C LYS A 448 40.17 1.12 -4.71
N HIS A 449 40.04 -0.08 -4.18
CA HIS A 449 38.96 -1.04 -4.49
C HIS A 449 37.79 -0.90 -3.50
N SER A 450 37.87 -0.01 -2.51
CA SER A 450 36.76 0.29 -1.62
C SER A 450 35.56 0.82 -2.41
N VAL A 451 34.36 0.43 -2.00
CA VAL A 451 33.10 0.86 -2.62
C VAL A 451 32.27 1.65 -1.62
N GLN A 452 31.45 2.60 -2.10
CA GLN A 452 30.60 3.47 -1.27
C GLN A 452 29.11 3.33 -1.55
N ASN A 453 28.74 2.49 -2.51
CA ASN A 453 27.40 2.40 -3.08
C ASN A 453 26.76 1.02 -2.89
N VAL A 454 27.14 0.29 -1.84
CA VAL A 454 26.50 -0.99 -1.52
C VAL A 454 25.10 -0.71 -0.99
N THR A 455 24.08 -1.36 -1.56
CA THR A 455 22.68 -1.22 -1.14
C THR A 455 22.05 -2.59 -0.96
N ILE A 456 20.97 -2.64 -0.19
CA ILE A 456 20.21 -3.86 0.04
C ILE A 456 18.79 -3.63 -0.48
N THR A 457 18.34 -4.49 -1.39
CA THR A 457 16.98 -4.49 -1.93
C THR A 457 16.15 -5.58 -1.25
N ILE A 458 15.01 -5.18 -0.69
CA ILE A 458 14.01 -6.06 -0.10
C ILE A 458 12.75 -6.02 -0.98
N PRO A 459 12.34 -7.15 -1.59
CA PRO A 459 11.17 -7.17 -2.44
C PRO A 459 9.88 -6.81 -1.69
N LYS A 460 8.98 -6.06 -2.34
CA LYS A 460 7.70 -5.62 -1.75
C LYS A 460 6.86 -6.75 -1.20
N ALA A 461 6.86 -7.89 -1.89
CA ALA A 461 6.12 -9.09 -1.48
C ALA A 461 6.59 -9.66 -0.14
N LYS A 462 7.76 -9.24 0.37
CA LYS A 462 8.33 -9.65 1.65
C LYS A 462 8.09 -8.64 2.77
N VAL A 463 7.39 -7.55 2.51
CA VAL A 463 7.03 -6.54 3.52
C VAL A 463 5.53 -6.28 3.46
N ALA A 464 4.83 -6.56 4.56
CA ALA A 464 3.38 -6.38 4.59
C ALA A 464 2.98 -4.92 4.38
N GLY A 465 2.08 -4.68 3.42
CA GLY A 465 1.43 -3.39 3.20
C GLY A 465 2.17 -2.40 2.31
N VAL A 466 3.35 -2.71 1.77
CA VAL A 466 4.08 -1.83 0.83
C VAL A 466 3.76 -2.16 -0.63
N ASP A 467 3.79 -1.16 -1.49
CA ASP A 467 3.47 -1.23 -2.92
C ASP A 467 4.71 -1.29 -3.84
N ALA A 468 5.90 -1.04 -3.29
CA ALA A 468 7.19 -1.01 -4.01
C ALA A 468 8.33 -1.68 -3.20
N ASP A 469 9.36 -2.11 -3.92
CA ASP A 469 10.56 -2.70 -3.31
C ASP A 469 11.27 -1.65 -2.44
N LEU A 470 11.80 -2.08 -1.30
CA LEU A 470 12.53 -1.18 -0.40
C LEU A 470 14.03 -1.31 -0.68
N VAL A 471 14.67 -0.17 -0.96
CA VAL A 471 16.13 -0.08 -1.11
C VAL A 471 16.69 0.72 0.05
N THR A 472 17.72 0.19 0.72
CA THR A 472 18.36 0.90 1.83
C THR A 472 19.14 2.11 1.37
N ASN A 473 19.43 3.03 2.29
CA ASN A 473 20.52 3.99 2.08
C ASN A 473 21.84 3.24 1.79
N PRO A 474 22.73 3.82 0.97
CA PRO A 474 24.00 3.17 0.64
C PRO A 474 24.93 3.12 1.84
N PHE A 475 25.81 2.13 1.86
CA PHE A 475 26.94 2.02 2.79
C PHE A 475 28.22 1.62 2.05
N ALA A 476 29.35 1.84 2.72
CA ALA A 476 30.66 1.54 2.18
C ALA A 476 31.21 0.19 2.67
N ILE A 477 31.99 -0.47 1.81
CA ILE A 477 32.94 -1.50 2.21
C ILE A 477 34.33 -0.91 2.00
N SER A 478 35.08 -0.75 3.09
CA SER A 478 36.40 -0.14 3.11
C SER A 478 37.47 -1.22 3.28
N PHE A 479 38.37 -1.28 2.31
CA PHE A 479 39.57 -2.11 2.37
C PHE A 479 40.78 -1.31 2.83
N THR A 480 41.78 -2.02 3.36
CA THR A 480 43.06 -1.45 3.76
C THR A 480 44.12 -1.84 2.74
N ASP A 481 45.06 -0.95 2.42
CA ASP A 481 46.14 -1.33 1.51
C ASP A 481 47.00 -2.46 2.10
N THR A 482 47.39 -3.40 1.25
CA THR A 482 48.44 -4.37 1.60
C THR A 482 49.74 -3.62 1.88
N GLU A 483 50.48 -4.07 2.90
CA GLU A 483 51.79 -3.50 3.23
C GLU A 483 52.70 -3.46 2.00
N SER A 484 53.32 -2.30 1.75
CA SER A 484 54.09 -2.06 0.53
C SER A 484 55.58 -2.34 0.70
N LEU A 485 56.16 -3.13 -0.22
CA LEU A 485 57.60 -3.29 -0.40
C LEU A 485 58.11 -2.24 -1.39
N TYR A 486 59.10 -1.45 -0.99
CA TYR A 486 59.72 -0.43 -1.84
C TYR A 486 61.09 -0.89 -2.35
N VAL A 487 61.40 -0.52 -3.59
CA VAL A 487 62.63 -0.91 -4.34
C VAL A 487 63.95 -0.46 -3.68
N THR A 488 63.90 0.38 -2.66
CA THR A 488 65.09 0.88 -1.96
C THR A 488 64.99 0.72 -0.44
N THR A 489 63.90 0.13 0.05
CA THR A 489 63.61 0.03 1.49
C THR A 489 63.35 -1.43 1.83
N PRO A 490 64.39 -2.19 2.21
CA PRO A 490 64.24 -3.56 2.65
C PRO A 490 63.36 -3.66 3.90
N GLN A 491 62.72 -4.82 4.07
CA GLN A 491 61.89 -5.15 5.23
C GLN A 491 62.44 -6.37 5.94
N ASP A 492 62.62 -6.27 7.25
CA ASP A 492 63.02 -7.39 8.09
C ASP A 492 61.78 -8.16 8.55
N ILE A 493 61.71 -9.45 8.20
CA ILE A 493 60.53 -10.29 8.39
C ILE A 493 60.89 -11.48 9.26
N ASN A 494 60.12 -11.66 10.33
CA ASN A 494 60.19 -12.79 11.23
C ASN A 494 58.83 -13.51 11.24
N LEU A 495 58.80 -14.79 10.88
CA LEU A 495 57.58 -15.60 10.77
C LEU A 495 57.78 -16.93 11.48
N ALA A 496 56.76 -17.39 12.21
CA ALA A 496 56.71 -18.74 12.73
C ALA A 496 56.64 -19.78 11.59
N ALA A 497 57.01 -21.03 11.90
CA ALA A 497 56.90 -22.13 10.95
C ALA A 497 55.48 -22.26 10.38
N GLY A 498 55.37 -22.41 9.06
CA GLY A 498 54.10 -22.48 8.32
C GLY A 498 53.37 -21.15 8.11
N ALA A 499 53.85 -20.03 8.66
CA ALA A 499 53.30 -18.71 8.37
C ALA A 499 53.89 -18.13 7.07
N LYS A 500 53.15 -17.22 6.45
CA LYS A 500 53.58 -16.47 5.26
C LYS A 500 53.31 -14.98 5.42
N LYS A 501 54.13 -14.17 4.77
CA LYS A 501 53.94 -12.72 4.61
C LYS A 501 53.63 -12.40 3.15
N ILE A 502 52.67 -11.53 2.92
CA ILE A 502 52.36 -10.98 1.61
C ILE A 502 52.62 -9.48 1.68
N VAL A 503 53.35 -8.94 0.71
CA VAL A 503 53.59 -7.51 0.55
C VAL A 503 53.34 -7.10 -0.90
N LYS A 504 52.88 -5.87 -1.09
CA LYS A 504 52.60 -5.29 -2.41
C LYS A 504 53.82 -4.56 -2.94
N LEU A 505 54.23 -4.85 -4.16
CA LEU A 505 55.25 -4.12 -4.90
C LEU A 505 54.60 -3.42 -6.09
N THR A 506 54.46 -2.10 -6.02
CA THR A 506 54.06 -1.28 -7.18
C THR A 506 55.32 -0.84 -7.91
N ALA A 507 55.55 -1.35 -9.13
CA ALA A 507 56.80 -1.08 -9.84
C ALA A 507 56.90 0.41 -10.25
N PRO A 508 57.96 1.14 -9.86
CA PRO A 508 58.10 2.56 -10.20
C PRO A 508 58.47 2.80 -11.68
N ALA A 509 59.00 1.77 -12.35
CA ALA A 509 59.41 1.78 -13.76
C ALA A 509 59.16 0.42 -14.41
N SER A 510 59.06 0.38 -15.74
CA SER A 510 58.97 -0.88 -16.49
C SER A 510 60.38 -1.42 -16.77
N GLY A 511 60.65 -2.68 -16.41
CA GLY A 511 61.94 -3.33 -16.64
C GLY A 511 62.19 -4.47 -15.66
N SER A 512 63.38 -5.05 -15.67
CA SER A 512 63.73 -6.17 -14.79
C SER A 512 63.94 -5.74 -13.34
N PHE A 513 63.46 -6.52 -12.39
CA PHE A 513 63.66 -6.34 -10.95
C PHE A 513 64.23 -7.61 -10.32
N ASP A 514 65.11 -7.43 -9.35
CA ASP A 514 65.50 -8.46 -8.39
C ASP A 514 64.62 -8.34 -7.15
N ILE A 515 64.00 -9.43 -6.73
CA ILE A 515 63.34 -9.58 -5.43
C ILE A 515 64.08 -10.69 -4.70
N LEU A 516 64.63 -10.40 -3.53
CA LEU A 516 65.54 -11.30 -2.83
C LEU A 516 65.42 -11.23 -1.31
N THR A 517 65.83 -12.31 -0.67
CA THR A 517 65.98 -12.39 0.79
C THR A 517 67.44 -12.45 1.19
N GLY A 518 67.80 -11.88 2.34
CA GLY A 518 69.14 -11.95 2.91
C GLY A 518 69.11 -11.94 4.43
N TYR A 519 70.27 -11.72 5.06
CA TYR A 519 70.38 -11.67 6.52
C TYR A 519 69.44 -10.64 7.13
N TYR A 520 68.73 -11.02 8.19
CA TYR A 520 67.92 -10.11 9.00
C TYR A 520 68.78 -8.91 9.47
N GLY A 521 68.24 -7.70 9.38
CA GLY A 521 68.97 -6.46 9.65
C GLY A 521 70.13 -6.17 8.69
N GLY A 522 70.37 -7.02 7.68
CA GLY A 522 71.58 -7.02 6.87
C GLY A 522 72.84 -7.51 7.61
N ASN A 523 72.69 -8.22 8.74
CA ASN A 523 73.79 -8.64 9.60
C ASN A 523 73.97 -10.16 9.57
N SER A 524 75.13 -10.63 9.09
CA SER A 524 75.42 -12.08 9.01
C SER A 524 75.40 -12.81 10.36
N ALA A 525 75.53 -12.08 11.48
CA ALA A 525 75.41 -12.66 12.82
C ALA A 525 73.99 -13.16 13.15
N GLU A 526 72.95 -12.70 12.44
CA GLU A 526 71.56 -13.14 12.61
C GLU A 526 71.29 -14.56 12.05
N GLY A 527 72.26 -15.15 11.33
CA GLY A 527 72.15 -16.51 10.80
C GLY A 527 71.37 -16.62 9.49
N THR A 528 71.35 -17.82 8.92
CA THR A 528 70.69 -18.12 7.64
C THR A 528 69.22 -18.47 7.84
N SER A 529 68.37 -18.11 6.87
CA SER A 529 66.96 -18.49 6.84
C SER A 529 66.64 -19.19 5.52
N ASP A 530 66.06 -20.38 5.59
CA ASP A 530 65.57 -21.11 4.43
C ASP A 530 64.23 -20.49 3.98
N THR A 531 64.26 -19.68 2.92
CA THR A 531 63.09 -18.93 2.46
C THR A 531 62.55 -19.47 1.14
N TRP A 532 61.27 -19.23 0.89
CA TRP A 532 60.61 -19.40 -0.39
C TRP A 532 60.00 -18.06 -0.78
N LEU A 533 60.30 -17.59 -2.00
CA LEU A 533 59.70 -16.40 -2.59
C LEU A 533 58.75 -16.79 -3.73
N GLY A 534 57.63 -16.10 -3.83
CA GLY A 534 56.76 -16.10 -4.99
C GLY A 534 56.31 -14.69 -5.35
N VAL A 535 56.17 -14.39 -6.63
CA VAL A 535 55.61 -13.11 -7.13
C VAL A 535 54.36 -13.41 -7.93
N TYR A 536 53.25 -12.78 -7.57
CA TYR A 536 51.94 -13.00 -8.16
C TYR A 536 51.37 -11.72 -8.73
N GLU A 537 50.48 -11.84 -9.73
CA GLU A 537 49.71 -10.70 -10.24
C GLU A 537 48.51 -10.34 -9.35
N ASP A 538 48.09 -11.24 -8.48
CA ASP A 538 46.93 -11.10 -7.60
C ASP A 538 47.23 -11.54 -6.17
N TYR A 539 46.53 -10.93 -5.21
CA TYR A 539 46.69 -11.26 -3.79
C TYR A 539 46.28 -12.70 -3.47
N ALA A 540 45.28 -13.24 -4.19
CA ALA A 540 44.76 -14.59 -3.98
C ALA A 540 45.74 -15.70 -4.40
N GLN A 541 46.91 -15.35 -4.95
CA GLN A 541 47.98 -16.27 -5.35
C GLN A 541 47.57 -17.22 -6.49
N THR A 542 46.69 -16.77 -7.38
CA THR A 542 46.18 -17.59 -8.50
C THR A 542 47.01 -17.45 -9.78
N ASN A 543 47.71 -16.33 -9.97
CA ASN A 543 48.53 -16.05 -11.15
C ASN A 543 49.99 -15.86 -10.73
N LEU A 544 50.72 -16.97 -10.60
CA LEU A 544 52.16 -16.96 -10.29
C LEU A 544 52.96 -16.48 -11.51
N LEU A 545 53.83 -15.49 -11.31
CA LEU A 545 54.79 -15.04 -12.30
C LEU A 545 56.12 -15.78 -12.19
N ALA A 546 56.63 -15.92 -10.97
CA ALA A 546 57.89 -16.61 -10.68
C ALA A 546 57.98 -16.97 -9.20
N ALA A 547 58.68 -18.05 -8.88
CA ALA A 547 59.00 -18.46 -7.51
C ALA A 547 60.43 -19.03 -7.44
N ASN A 548 61.09 -18.89 -6.28
CA ASN A 548 62.41 -19.47 -6.03
C ASN A 548 62.69 -19.66 -4.52
N ASP A 549 63.50 -20.66 -4.16
CA ASP A 549 63.76 -21.12 -2.79
C ASP A 549 65.23 -21.54 -2.50
N ASP A 550 66.24 -20.89 -3.09
CA ASP A 550 67.67 -21.28 -2.96
C ASP A 550 68.29 -21.13 -1.52
N GLY A 551 67.82 -21.95 -0.57
CA GLY A 551 68.00 -21.88 0.89
C GLY A 551 69.38 -22.24 1.45
N GLY A 552 70.43 -21.51 1.06
CA GLY A 552 71.79 -21.74 1.60
C GLY A 552 72.53 -20.47 2.04
N GLN A 553 72.82 -19.57 1.09
CA GLN A 553 73.66 -18.38 1.29
C GLN A 553 72.96 -17.17 0.67
N PRO A 554 73.13 -15.93 1.19
CA PRO A 554 72.44 -14.77 0.65
C PRO A 554 72.82 -14.53 -0.83
N PRO A 555 71.85 -14.25 -1.71
CA PRO A 555 70.43 -14.18 -1.40
C PRO A 555 69.83 -15.57 -1.11
N PHE A 556 69.14 -15.72 0.03
CA PHE A 556 68.54 -17.01 0.45
C PHE A 556 67.42 -17.47 -0.50
N SER A 557 66.83 -16.53 -1.21
CA SER A 557 65.98 -16.76 -2.37
C SER A 557 66.09 -15.52 -3.25
N LYS A 558 66.02 -15.71 -4.57
CA LYS A 558 66.08 -14.60 -5.53
C LYS A 558 65.19 -14.85 -6.74
N ILE A 559 64.39 -13.87 -7.10
CA ILE A 559 63.61 -13.85 -8.33
C ILE A 559 64.05 -12.65 -9.16
N THR A 560 64.36 -12.88 -10.44
CA THR A 560 64.60 -11.81 -11.43
C THR A 560 63.51 -11.86 -12.49
N LEU A 561 62.70 -10.81 -12.59
CA LEU A 561 61.56 -10.79 -13.53
C LEU A 561 61.27 -9.37 -14.06
N PRO A 562 60.74 -9.23 -15.28
CA PRO A 562 60.27 -7.95 -15.80
C PRO A 562 58.94 -7.56 -15.17
N LEU A 563 58.84 -6.34 -14.64
CA LEU A 563 57.62 -5.75 -14.12
C LEU A 563 57.24 -4.51 -14.93
N GLN A 564 55.94 -4.22 -14.98
CA GLN A 564 55.37 -3.04 -15.65
C GLN A 564 55.13 -1.90 -14.66
N LYS A 565 55.53 -0.67 -15.05
CA LYS A 565 55.34 0.56 -14.27
C LYS A 565 53.88 0.73 -13.83
N GLY A 566 53.68 0.99 -12.54
CA GLY A 566 52.38 1.31 -11.94
C GLY A 566 51.44 0.12 -11.74
N LYS A 567 51.83 -1.09 -12.17
CA LYS A 567 51.10 -2.33 -11.87
C LYS A 567 51.50 -2.83 -10.48
N ASP A 568 50.51 -3.29 -9.72
CA ASP A 568 50.70 -3.91 -8.41
C ASP A 568 51.03 -5.40 -8.60
N TYR A 569 52.03 -5.87 -7.86
CA TYR A 569 52.41 -7.28 -7.76
C TYR A 569 52.46 -7.68 -6.29
N TYR A 570 52.14 -8.94 -5.98
CA TYR A 570 52.12 -9.44 -4.62
C TYR A 570 53.29 -10.40 -4.41
N VAL A 571 54.23 -9.99 -3.56
CA VAL A 571 55.39 -10.78 -3.17
C VAL A 571 55.02 -11.58 -1.93
N VAL A 572 55.11 -12.90 -2.04
CA VAL A 572 54.85 -13.85 -0.96
C VAL A 572 56.18 -14.37 -0.46
N LEU A 573 56.41 -14.22 0.85
CA LEU A 573 57.54 -14.78 1.57
C LEU A 573 57.04 -15.81 2.57
N ALA A 574 57.59 -17.02 2.48
CA ALA A 574 57.38 -18.11 3.43
C ALA A 574 58.71 -18.82 3.72
N GLY A 575 58.73 -19.75 4.68
CA GLY A 575 59.89 -20.62 4.89
C GLY A 575 59.90 -21.78 3.91
N GLY A 576 61.09 -22.15 3.40
CA GLY A 576 61.29 -23.38 2.64
C GLY A 576 60.79 -24.58 3.45
N SER A 577 60.08 -25.51 2.82
CA SER A 577 59.48 -26.68 3.49
C SER A 577 58.64 -26.36 4.76
N ASN A 578 57.98 -25.19 4.81
CA ASN A 578 57.21 -24.68 5.96
C ASN A 578 58.04 -24.32 7.21
N ASN A 579 59.35 -24.09 7.06
CA ASN A 579 60.20 -23.62 8.16
C ASN A 579 59.81 -22.20 8.63
N ALA A 580 60.36 -21.78 9.77
CA ALA A 580 60.26 -20.39 10.23
C ALA A 580 61.12 -19.47 9.32
N VAL A 581 60.75 -18.19 9.23
CA VAL A 581 61.51 -17.17 8.48
C VAL A 581 62.13 -16.20 9.45
N HIS A 582 63.43 -15.91 9.30
CA HIS A 582 64.12 -14.80 9.95
C HIS A 582 65.05 -14.14 8.93
N ALA A 583 64.46 -13.31 8.05
CA ALA A 583 65.15 -12.83 6.85
C ALA A 583 64.78 -11.39 6.49
N ARG A 584 65.64 -10.76 5.70
CA ARG A 584 65.43 -9.42 5.14
C ARG A 584 64.97 -9.51 3.69
N LEU A 585 63.75 -9.06 3.40
CA LEU A 585 63.19 -8.96 2.05
C LEU A 585 63.59 -7.64 1.39
N SER A 586 64.11 -7.70 0.17
CA SER A 586 64.54 -6.54 -0.61
C SER A 586 64.04 -6.65 -2.06
N ALA A 587 63.68 -5.52 -2.66
CA ALA A 587 63.48 -5.38 -4.10
C ALA A 587 64.54 -4.44 -4.67
N ARG A 588 64.96 -4.62 -5.92
CA ARG A 588 65.93 -3.76 -6.63
C ARG A 588 65.59 -3.68 -8.12
N TYR A 589 65.54 -2.48 -8.67
CA TYR A 589 65.37 -2.28 -10.12
C TYR A 589 66.69 -2.50 -10.87
N LEU A 590 66.68 -3.35 -11.88
CA LEU A 590 67.81 -3.64 -12.75
C LEU A 590 67.73 -2.94 -14.11
N GLY A 591 66.56 -2.43 -14.51
CA GLY A 591 66.40 -1.76 -15.79
C GLY A 591 67.21 -0.47 -15.90
N VAL A 592 67.62 -0.14 -17.12
CA VAL A 592 68.30 1.11 -17.45
C VAL A 592 67.38 2.03 -18.25
N GLU A 593 67.38 3.31 -17.94
CA GLU A 593 66.67 4.38 -18.65
C GLU A 593 67.61 5.01 -19.68
N TYR A 594 67.15 5.14 -20.92
CA TYR A 594 67.88 5.79 -22.02
C TYR A 594 67.34 7.21 -22.23
N VAL A 595 68.17 8.23 -22.00
CA VAL A 595 67.82 9.64 -22.17
C VAL A 595 68.37 10.13 -23.50
N TYR A 596 67.52 10.72 -24.34
CA TYR A 596 67.89 11.24 -25.65
C TYR A 596 67.79 12.77 -25.69
N ASN A 597 68.66 13.43 -26.47
CA ASN A 597 68.54 14.86 -26.74
C ASN A 597 67.48 15.17 -27.83
N ALA A 598 67.22 16.45 -28.08
CA ALA A 598 66.26 16.89 -29.10
C ALA A 598 66.59 16.46 -30.54
N LYS A 599 67.83 16.03 -30.81
CA LYS A 599 68.25 15.47 -32.11
C LYS A 599 68.11 13.94 -32.17
N GLY A 600 67.54 13.31 -31.14
CA GLY A 600 67.36 11.86 -31.05
C GLY A 600 68.64 11.08 -30.72
N GLN A 601 69.70 11.74 -30.26
CA GLN A 601 70.96 11.08 -29.89
C GLN A 601 70.91 10.68 -28.41
N LEU A 602 71.37 9.46 -28.08
CA LEU A 602 71.42 8.97 -26.70
C LEU A 602 72.45 9.77 -25.90
N VAL A 603 72.02 10.51 -24.88
CA VAL A 603 72.91 11.34 -24.05
C VAL A 603 73.19 10.75 -22.67
N GLN A 604 72.28 9.97 -22.09
CA GLN A 604 72.51 9.31 -20.80
C GLN A 604 71.92 7.90 -20.77
N ILE A 605 72.60 6.97 -20.10
CA ILE A 605 72.03 5.73 -19.60
C ILE A 605 71.97 5.88 -18.09
N LYS A 606 70.80 5.72 -17.49
CA LYS A 606 70.57 5.83 -16.04
C LYS A 606 70.07 4.52 -15.46
N GLN A 607 70.31 4.27 -14.19
CA GLN A 607 69.65 3.21 -13.42
C GLN A 607 69.27 3.79 -12.07
N ASN A 608 67.98 3.74 -11.73
CA ASN A 608 67.44 4.25 -10.47
C ASN A 608 67.84 5.73 -10.19
N GLY A 609 67.82 6.59 -11.22
CA GLY A 609 68.21 8.00 -11.12
C GLY A 609 69.72 8.27 -11.17
N THR A 610 70.56 7.25 -10.97
CA THR A 610 72.01 7.35 -11.12
C THR A 610 72.40 7.26 -12.59
N ILE A 611 73.19 8.21 -13.08
CA ILE A 611 73.77 8.16 -14.43
C ILE A 611 74.84 7.07 -14.43
N LEU A 612 74.64 6.02 -15.22
CA LEU A 612 75.63 4.96 -15.46
C LEU A 612 76.58 5.34 -16.59
N THR A 613 76.07 6.04 -17.61
CA THR A 613 76.89 6.46 -18.75
C THR A 613 76.38 7.76 -19.34
N GLU A 614 77.28 8.67 -19.68
CA GLU A 614 77.01 9.92 -20.38
C GLU A 614 77.68 9.95 -21.75
N PHE A 615 77.01 10.54 -22.74
CA PHE A 615 77.47 10.67 -24.11
C PHE A 615 77.43 12.14 -24.55
N THR A 616 78.56 12.65 -25.05
CA THR A 616 78.69 14.02 -25.58
C THR A 616 79.00 13.97 -27.07
N TYR A 617 78.30 14.79 -27.85
CA TYR A 617 78.44 14.87 -29.31
C TYR A 617 78.95 16.25 -29.74
N ASP A 618 79.67 16.33 -30.85
CA ASP A 618 80.04 17.60 -31.50
C ASP A 618 78.87 18.23 -32.28
N GLY A 619 79.09 19.42 -32.85
CA GLY A 619 78.08 20.14 -33.65
C GLY A 619 77.62 19.41 -34.91
N ASN A 620 78.45 18.50 -35.44
CA ASN A 620 78.17 17.68 -36.62
C ASN A 620 77.48 16.35 -36.26
N GLY A 621 77.33 16.04 -34.97
CA GLY A 621 76.66 14.86 -34.47
C GLY A 621 77.58 13.65 -34.23
N ASN A 622 78.91 13.81 -34.29
CA ASN A 622 79.85 12.74 -33.96
C ASN A 622 79.97 12.58 -32.44
N LEU A 623 80.00 11.34 -31.94
CA LEU A 623 80.24 11.06 -30.52
C LEU A 623 81.70 11.39 -30.18
N ILE A 624 81.92 12.39 -29.32
CA ILE A 624 83.26 12.85 -28.93
C ILE A 624 83.66 12.43 -27.51
N LYS A 625 82.69 12.06 -26.66
CA LYS A 625 82.98 11.59 -25.30
C LYS A 625 81.93 10.57 -24.84
N ARG A 626 82.39 9.45 -24.29
CA ARG A 626 81.58 8.49 -23.53
C ARG A 626 82.18 8.38 -22.13
N GLN A 627 81.44 8.78 -21.11
CA GLN A 627 81.87 8.73 -19.72
C GLN A 627 81.03 7.68 -18.98
N VAL A 628 81.67 6.61 -18.53
CA VAL A 628 81.02 5.57 -17.71
C VAL A 628 81.26 5.92 -16.24
N HIS A 629 80.19 5.95 -15.46
CA HIS A 629 80.21 6.20 -14.02
C HIS A 629 80.02 4.83 -13.35
N GLN A 630 80.94 4.45 -12.45
CA GLN A 630 80.88 3.20 -11.70
C GLN A 630 79.95 3.30 -10.49
#